data_AF-A0A6A5XIW6-F1
#
_entry.id   AF-A0A6A5XIW6-F1
#
_cell.length_a   1.000
_cell.length_b   1.000
_cell.length_c   1.000
_cell.angle_alpha   90.00
_cell.angle_beta   90.00
_cell.angle_gamma   90.00
#
_symmetry.space_group_name_H-M   'P 1'
#
loop_
_entity.id
_entity.type
_entity.pdbx_description
1 polymer ?
#
loop_
_entity_poly.entity_id
_entity_poly.type
_entity_poly.pdbx_seq_one_letter_code
_entity_poly.pdbx_strand_id
1 'polypeptide(L)'
;FLLARLHTDSLQDAGSVKEVKSTLDKLLKNQGTLNKAYDEAIQRIDSQMDRQKKRAKRVLSWITYARRQLTTTELCCALAVERDEAKLDPDNVPDVEDLLSVCAGLVIVDPKSSVIHLVHQTTQEYFEGVGNAWFTDARQDVASTCLTYLSFDVFKTGSCSSDEEFKKRLQDSRFLDYAAKHWAHHAATVESDVLTLACSFLSDSQLVSSATQVYLVHADMYAMYSQFYPKDRTGFHLTAQFGLSVTLEAMLQSEGHKGATLLRERDSYGDSPLSLAAENGHVAMVKLLLRYHVHIDTQGGGLGKELWAASWTGHETIVNLLLEAGAN
;
A
#
# COMPACT_ATOMS: atom_id res chain seq x y z
N PHE A 1 -13.05 -10.05 -22.76
CA PHE A 1 -14.28 -10.33 -23.54
C PHE A 1 -14.83 -9.13 -24.29
N LEU A 2 -14.72 -7.89 -23.80
CA LEU A 2 -15.20 -6.69 -24.53
C LEU A 2 -14.50 -6.44 -25.87
N LEU A 3 -13.18 -6.63 -25.92
CA LEU A 3 -12.38 -6.49 -27.14
C LEU A 3 -12.68 -7.60 -28.16
N ALA A 4 -12.79 -8.85 -27.70
CA ALA A 4 -13.20 -9.97 -28.54
C ALA A 4 -14.59 -9.74 -29.12
N ARG A 5 -15.55 -9.23 -28.31
CA ARG A 5 -16.90 -8.85 -28.73
C ARG A 5 -16.89 -7.68 -29.71
N LEU A 6 -16.17 -6.60 -29.44
CA LEU A 6 -16.00 -5.46 -30.36
C LEU A 6 -15.34 -5.87 -31.68
N HIS A 7 -14.36 -6.79 -31.63
CA HIS A 7 -13.74 -7.36 -32.82
C HIS A 7 -14.69 -8.30 -33.57
N THR A 8 -15.48 -9.13 -32.89
CA THR A 8 -16.48 -9.99 -33.54
C THR A 8 -17.61 -9.18 -34.15
N ASP A 9 -18.12 -8.17 -33.45
CA ASP A 9 -19.14 -7.25 -33.95
C ASP A 9 -18.60 -6.46 -35.19
N SER A 10 -17.35 -5.96 -35.16
CA SER A 10 -16.72 -5.31 -36.32
C SER A 10 -16.40 -6.25 -37.50
N LEU A 11 -16.23 -7.55 -37.24
CA LEU A 11 -16.00 -8.56 -38.28
C LEU A 11 -17.30 -9.12 -38.84
N GLN A 12 -18.39 -9.07 -38.08
CA GLN A 12 -19.72 -9.53 -38.47
C GLN A 12 -20.30 -8.71 -39.63
N ASP A 13 -19.94 -7.42 -39.71
CA ASP A 13 -20.37 -6.50 -40.77
C ASP A 13 -19.53 -6.59 -42.06
N ALA A 14 -18.45 -7.38 -42.07
CA ALA A 14 -17.57 -7.50 -43.23
C ALA A 14 -18.10 -8.54 -44.24
N GLY A 15 -18.66 -8.07 -45.35
CA GLY A 15 -19.27 -8.92 -46.39
C GLY A 15 -18.28 -9.60 -47.34
N SER A 16 -16.99 -9.30 -47.24
CA SER A 16 -15.96 -9.83 -48.14
C SER A 16 -14.63 -10.15 -47.46
N VAL A 17 -13.89 -11.11 -48.01
CA VAL A 17 -12.55 -11.51 -47.53
C VAL A 17 -11.56 -10.34 -47.54
N LYS A 18 -11.74 -9.36 -48.44
CA LYS A 18 -10.91 -8.15 -48.51
C LYS A 18 -11.24 -7.18 -47.38
N GLU A 19 -12.51 -7.00 -47.03
CA GLU A 19 -12.94 -6.20 -45.88
C GLU A 19 -12.49 -6.84 -44.57
N VAL A 20 -12.62 -8.16 -44.42
CA VAL A 20 -12.11 -8.88 -43.25
C VAL A 20 -10.63 -8.60 -43.03
N LYS A 21 -9.80 -8.72 -44.10
CA LYS A 21 -8.35 -8.44 -44.02
C LYS A 21 -8.05 -6.96 -43.73
N SER A 22 -8.80 -6.03 -44.32
CA SER A 22 -8.63 -4.60 -44.06
C SER A 22 -9.04 -4.19 -42.64
N THR A 23 -10.10 -4.79 -42.09
CA THR A 23 -10.55 -4.59 -40.72
C THR A 23 -9.52 -5.17 -39.75
N LEU A 24 -8.98 -6.36 -40.03
CA LEU A 24 -7.89 -6.96 -39.24
C LEU A 24 -6.63 -6.07 -39.23
N ASP A 25 -6.23 -5.53 -40.38
CA ASP A 25 -5.07 -4.63 -40.51
C ASP A 25 -5.26 -3.29 -39.76
N LYS A 26 -6.50 -2.77 -39.69
CA LYS A 26 -6.83 -1.59 -38.88
C LYS A 26 -6.77 -1.91 -37.39
N LEU A 27 -7.34 -3.03 -36.97
CA LEU A 27 -7.32 -3.49 -35.58
C LEU A 27 -5.89 -3.73 -35.07
N LEU A 28 -5.01 -4.28 -35.92
CA LEU A 28 -3.60 -4.52 -35.62
C LEU A 28 -2.74 -3.23 -35.57
N LYS A 29 -3.21 -2.13 -36.17
CA LYS A 29 -2.47 -0.85 -36.25
C LYS A 29 -2.91 0.22 -35.24
N ASN A 30 -3.98 0.00 -34.48
CA ASN A 30 -4.67 1.10 -33.80
C ASN A 30 -4.56 1.06 -32.26
N GLN A 31 -3.46 1.58 -31.69
CA GLN A 31 -3.50 2.12 -30.32
C GLN A 31 -4.55 3.25 -30.18
N GLY A 32 -4.77 4.04 -31.26
CA GLY A 32 -5.74 5.14 -31.26
C GLY A 32 -7.22 4.73 -31.15
N THR A 33 -7.62 3.54 -31.66
CA THR A 33 -9.01 3.05 -31.46
C THR A 33 -9.20 2.44 -30.07
N LEU A 34 -8.13 1.92 -29.46
CA LEU A 34 -8.16 1.39 -28.10
C LEU A 34 -8.40 2.53 -27.10
N ASN A 35 -7.67 3.64 -27.24
CA ASN A 35 -7.85 4.83 -26.40
C ASN A 35 -9.28 5.39 -26.53
N LYS A 36 -9.82 5.45 -27.75
CA LYS A 36 -11.21 5.88 -27.96
C LYS A 36 -12.23 5.00 -27.23
N ALA A 37 -12.04 3.68 -27.23
CA ALA A 37 -12.92 2.75 -26.51
C ALA A 37 -12.82 2.94 -24.98
N TYR A 38 -11.63 3.27 -24.47
CA TYR A 38 -11.44 3.63 -23.06
C TYR A 38 -12.08 4.99 -22.73
N ASP A 39 -11.92 5.99 -23.60
CA ASP A 39 -12.58 7.30 -23.46
C ASP A 39 -14.10 7.15 -23.39
N GLU A 40 -14.70 6.33 -24.27
CA GLU A 40 -16.13 6.03 -24.27
C GLU A 40 -16.56 5.26 -23.00
N ALA A 41 -15.71 4.38 -22.46
CA ALA A 41 -15.97 3.71 -21.18
C ALA A 41 -15.93 4.68 -20.00
N ILE A 42 -14.95 5.60 -19.98
CA ILE A 42 -14.86 6.68 -18.99
C ILE A 42 -16.09 7.58 -19.06
N GLN A 43 -16.51 8.01 -20.26
CA GLN A 43 -17.70 8.83 -20.43
C GLN A 43 -18.97 8.13 -19.93
N ARG A 44 -19.09 6.81 -20.17
CA ARG A 44 -20.19 6.01 -19.60
C ARG A 44 -20.17 6.00 -18.08
N ILE A 45 -18.98 5.93 -17.45
CA ILE A 45 -18.84 6.02 -15.99
C ILE A 45 -19.19 7.42 -15.48
N ASP A 46 -18.68 8.46 -16.14
CA ASP A 46 -18.90 9.85 -15.73
C ASP A 46 -20.36 10.30 -15.91
N SER A 47 -21.14 9.61 -16.75
CA SER A 47 -22.57 9.82 -16.96
C SER A 47 -23.48 9.09 -15.97
N GLN A 48 -22.93 8.23 -15.10
CA GLN A 48 -23.70 7.56 -14.05
C GLN A 48 -24.12 8.55 -12.96
N MET A 49 -25.08 8.13 -12.12
CA MET A 49 -25.42 8.85 -10.89
C MET A 49 -24.17 9.05 -10.02
N ASP A 50 -24.07 10.19 -9.33
CA ASP A 50 -22.87 10.56 -8.56
C ASP A 50 -22.36 9.47 -7.62
N ARG A 51 -23.26 8.74 -6.95
CA ARG A 51 -22.90 7.62 -6.06
C ARG A 51 -22.21 6.48 -6.83
N GLN A 52 -22.76 6.08 -7.97
CA GLN A 52 -22.23 4.98 -8.79
C GLN A 52 -20.93 5.40 -9.48
N LYS A 53 -20.87 6.62 -10.00
CA LYS A 53 -19.66 7.24 -10.55
C LYS A 53 -18.52 7.26 -9.54
N LYS A 54 -18.77 7.74 -8.31
CA LYS A 54 -17.76 7.75 -7.23
C LYS A 54 -17.29 6.33 -6.89
N ARG A 55 -18.23 5.36 -6.80
CA ARG A 55 -17.91 3.95 -6.55
C ARG A 55 -17.03 3.36 -7.65
N ALA A 56 -17.39 3.55 -8.92
CA ALA A 56 -16.62 3.08 -10.07
C ALA A 56 -15.20 3.66 -10.09
N LYS A 57 -15.05 4.97 -9.85
CA LYS A 57 -13.74 5.61 -9.75
C LYS A 57 -12.91 5.05 -8.61
N ARG A 58 -13.51 4.82 -7.44
CA ARG A 58 -12.81 4.21 -6.29
C ARG A 58 -12.36 2.78 -6.58
N VAL A 59 -13.22 1.94 -7.18
CA VAL A 59 -12.86 0.57 -7.62
C VAL A 59 -11.67 0.61 -8.58
N LEU A 60 -11.75 1.41 -9.64
CA LEU A 60 -10.69 1.51 -10.64
C LEU A 60 -9.39 2.07 -10.05
N SER A 61 -9.49 3.00 -9.11
CA SER A 61 -8.33 3.56 -8.38
C SER A 61 -7.60 2.46 -7.59
N TRP A 62 -8.35 1.64 -6.85
CA TRP A 62 -7.78 0.52 -6.12
C TRP A 62 -7.10 -0.50 -7.01
N ILE A 63 -7.73 -0.88 -8.13
CA ILE A 63 -7.13 -1.83 -9.07
C ILE A 63 -5.85 -1.25 -9.71
N THR A 64 -5.86 0.05 -10.02
CA THR A 64 -4.75 0.72 -10.71
C THR A 64 -3.55 0.97 -9.79
N TYR A 65 -3.78 1.44 -8.56
CA TYR A 65 -2.71 1.86 -7.65
C TYR A 65 -2.30 0.81 -6.64
N ALA A 66 -3.00 -0.33 -6.57
CA ALA A 66 -2.62 -1.38 -5.65
C ALA A 66 -1.23 -1.97 -5.96
N ARG A 67 -0.43 -2.22 -4.91
CA ARG A 67 0.93 -2.78 -5.01
C ARG A 67 0.97 -4.25 -5.42
N ARG A 68 -0.16 -4.95 -5.30
CA ARG A 68 -0.42 -6.28 -5.82
C ARG A 68 -1.88 -6.37 -6.24
N GLN A 69 -2.19 -7.36 -7.07
CA GLN A 69 -3.58 -7.66 -7.40
C GLN A 69 -4.34 -8.05 -6.13
N LEU A 70 -5.58 -7.56 -6.03
CA LEU A 70 -6.47 -7.81 -4.92
C LEU A 70 -7.48 -8.89 -5.29
N THR A 71 -7.91 -9.66 -4.30
CA THR A 71 -9.12 -10.47 -4.41
C THR A 71 -10.36 -9.58 -4.31
N THR A 72 -11.51 -10.06 -4.79
CA THR A 72 -12.79 -9.38 -4.63
C THR A 72 -13.10 -9.12 -3.15
N THR A 73 -12.83 -10.09 -2.27
CA THR A 73 -13.04 -9.94 -0.82
C THR A 73 -12.17 -8.84 -0.23
N GLU A 74 -10.89 -8.79 -0.58
CA GLU A 74 -9.98 -7.72 -0.12
C GLU A 74 -10.45 -6.34 -0.59
N LEU A 75 -10.82 -6.23 -1.87
CA LEU A 75 -11.31 -4.97 -2.44
C LEU A 75 -12.62 -4.53 -1.80
N CYS A 76 -13.59 -5.44 -1.63
CA CYS A 76 -14.86 -5.13 -0.98
C CYS A 76 -14.63 -4.63 0.45
N CYS A 77 -13.74 -5.28 1.21
CA CYS A 77 -13.36 -4.81 2.54
C CYS A 77 -12.73 -3.40 2.49
N ALA A 78 -11.80 -3.14 1.57
CA ALA A 78 -11.18 -1.82 1.42
C ALA A 78 -12.21 -0.73 1.09
N LEU A 79 -13.16 -1.01 0.20
CA LEU A 79 -14.22 -0.08 -0.19
C LEU A 79 -15.24 0.19 0.94
N ALA A 80 -15.38 -0.74 1.87
CA ALA A 80 -16.24 -0.63 3.04
C ALA A 80 -15.59 0.12 4.22
N VAL A 81 -14.30 0.47 4.13
CA VAL A 81 -13.64 1.30 5.13
C VAL A 81 -14.15 2.73 5.04
N GLU A 82 -14.71 3.19 6.15
CA GLU A 82 -15.17 4.56 6.35
C GLU A 82 -14.22 5.32 7.27
N ARG A 83 -14.08 6.62 7.02
CA ARG A 83 -13.27 7.49 7.86
C ARG A 83 -13.93 7.63 9.22
N ASP A 84 -13.09 7.73 10.26
CA ASP A 84 -13.49 7.97 11.66
C ASP A 84 -14.28 6.83 12.33
N GLU A 85 -14.47 5.70 11.65
CA GLU A 85 -15.03 4.48 12.24
C GLU A 85 -13.96 3.61 12.89
N ALA A 86 -14.30 2.99 14.02
CA ALA A 86 -13.38 2.15 14.79
C ALA A 86 -13.44 0.66 14.41
N LYS A 87 -14.34 0.28 13.51
CA LYS A 87 -14.52 -1.10 13.04
C LYS A 87 -15.10 -1.11 11.63
N LEU A 88 -14.92 -2.23 10.92
CA LEU A 88 -15.59 -2.44 9.65
C LEU A 88 -17.07 -2.76 9.87
N ASP A 89 -17.97 -2.02 9.22
CA ASP A 89 -19.39 -2.36 9.17
C ASP A 89 -19.64 -3.40 8.06
N PRO A 90 -20.10 -4.62 8.40
CA PRO A 90 -20.46 -5.63 7.41
C PRO A 90 -21.55 -5.16 6.43
N ASP A 91 -22.44 -4.26 6.86
CA ASP A 91 -23.54 -3.75 6.02
C ASP A 91 -23.04 -2.79 4.93
N ASN A 92 -21.82 -2.28 5.06
CA ASN A 92 -21.16 -1.42 4.07
C ASN A 92 -20.31 -2.19 3.06
N VAL A 93 -20.16 -3.51 3.23
CA VAL A 93 -19.43 -4.36 2.28
C VAL A 93 -20.22 -4.49 0.97
N PRO A 94 -19.70 -3.98 -0.15
CA PRO A 94 -20.43 -4.00 -1.42
C PRO A 94 -20.47 -5.41 -2.02
N ASP A 95 -21.55 -5.70 -2.74
CA ASP A 95 -21.64 -6.89 -3.57
C ASP A 95 -20.72 -6.79 -4.79
N VAL A 96 -20.15 -7.93 -5.21
CA VAL A 96 -19.18 -7.98 -6.31
C VAL A 96 -19.84 -7.66 -7.65
N GLU A 97 -21.07 -8.10 -7.89
CA GLU A 97 -21.82 -7.80 -9.13
C GLU A 97 -22.11 -6.30 -9.23
N ASP A 98 -22.42 -5.67 -8.10
CA ASP A 98 -22.56 -4.21 -7.97
C ASP A 98 -21.27 -3.49 -8.39
N LEU A 99 -20.09 -3.95 -7.96
CA LEU A 99 -18.82 -3.36 -8.35
C LEU A 99 -18.56 -3.48 -9.85
N LEU A 100 -18.85 -4.64 -10.43
CA LEU A 100 -18.65 -4.89 -11.86
C LEU A 100 -19.60 -4.07 -12.73
N SER A 101 -20.87 -3.94 -12.30
CA SER A 101 -21.90 -3.21 -13.04
C SER A 101 -21.54 -1.73 -13.25
N VAL A 102 -20.95 -1.09 -12.23
CA VAL A 102 -20.60 0.34 -12.28
C VAL A 102 -19.32 0.62 -13.06
N CYS A 103 -18.48 -0.39 -13.31
CA CYS A 103 -17.17 -0.22 -13.96
C CYS A 103 -17.21 -0.32 -15.50
N ALA A 104 -18.40 -0.26 -16.13
CA ALA A 104 -18.59 -0.17 -17.57
C ALA A 104 -17.86 -1.23 -18.42
N GLY A 105 -17.58 -2.41 -17.84
CA GLY A 105 -16.88 -3.53 -18.47
C GLY A 105 -15.35 -3.42 -18.49
N LEU A 106 -14.77 -2.46 -17.77
CA LEU A 106 -13.33 -2.29 -17.63
C LEU A 106 -12.68 -3.24 -16.61
N VAL A 107 -13.50 -3.86 -15.77
CA VAL A 107 -13.07 -4.73 -14.67
C VAL A 107 -13.61 -6.14 -14.89
N ILE A 108 -12.78 -7.12 -14.58
CA ILE A 108 -13.11 -8.55 -14.65
C ILE A 108 -12.60 -9.26 -13.38
N VAL A 109 -13.24 -10.38 -13.07
CA VAL A 109 -12.85 -11.26 -11.94
C VAL A 109 -12.45 -12.60 -12.51
N ASP A 110 -11.28 -13.10 -12.11
CA ASP A 110 -10.88 -14.48 -12.40
C ASP A 110 -11.69 -15.44 -11.52
N PRO A 111 -12.49 -16.35 -12.11
CA PRO A 111 -13.34 -17.27 -11.35
C PRO A 111 -12.57 -18.27 -10.48
N LYS A 112 -11.28 -18.53 -10.76
CA LYS A 112 -10.47 -19.48 -9.99
C LYS A 112 -9.81 -18.84 -8.79
N SER A 113 -9.19 -17.68 -9.01
CA SER A 113 -8.40 -17.00 -7.97
C SER A 113 -9.20 -15.94 -7.20
N SER A 114 -10.41 -15.60 -7.68
CA SER A 114 -11.21 -14.46 -7.20
C SER A 114 -10.47 -13.12 -7.27
N VAL A 115 -9.42 -13.03 -8.09
CA VAL A 115 -8.65 -11.82 -8.30
C VAL A 115 -9.43 -10.87 -9.20
N ILE A 116 -9.57 -9.62 -8.76
CA ILE A 116 -10.21 -8.56 -9.53
C ILE A 116 -9.14 -7.72 -10.23
N HIS A 117 -9.29 -7.53 -11.54
CA HIS A 117 -8.30 -6.84 -12.34
C HIS A 117 -8.92 -6.13 -13.54
N LEU A 118 -8.14 -5.24 -14.17
CA LEU A 118 -8.55 -4.58 -15.41
C LEU A 118 -8.64 -5.62 -16.55
N VAL A 119 -9.54 -5.34 -17.49
CA VAL A 119 -9.82 -6.21 -18.64
C VAL A 119 -8.58 -6.46 -19.53
N HIS A 120 -7.60 -5.56 -19.52
CA HIS A 120 -6.37 -5.68 -20.30
C HIS A 120 -5.22 -4.87 -19.68
N GLN A 121 -3.98 -5.29 -19.92
CA GLN A 121 -2.79 -4.58 -19.43
C GLN A 121 -2.68 -3.15 -19.99
N THR A 122 -3.04 -2.93 -21.25
CA THR A 122 -3.06 -1.57 -21.85
C THR A 122 -4.07 -0.64 -21.18
N THR A 123 -5.08 -1.17 -20.46
CA THR A 123 -5.99 -0.34 -19.65
C THR A 123 -5.24 0.28 -18.47
N GLN A 124 -4.30 -0.47 -17.88
CA GLN A 124 -3.41 0.05 -16.84
C GLN A 124 -2.55 1.19 -17.39
N GLU A 125 -1.89 0.98 -18.53
CA GLU A 125 -1.04 2.00 -19.19
C GLU A 125 -1.83 3.26 -19.54
N TYR A 126 -3.06 3.09 -20.04
CA TYR A 126 -3.97 4.20 -20.33
C TYR A 126 -4.32 4.99 -19.05
N PHE A 127 -4.63 4.29 -17.95
CA PHE A 127 -4.88 4.94 -16.67
C PHE A 127 -3.63 5.56 -16.07
N GLU A 128 -2.44 5.06 -16.32
CA GLU A 128 -1.20 5.73 -15.89
C GLU A 128 -0.99 7.05 -16.64
N GLY A 129 -1.41 7.14 -17.91
CA GLY A 129 -1.33 8.37 -18.71
C GLY A 129 -2.41 9.42 -18.42
N VAL A 130 -3.67 9.00 -18.26
CA VAL A 130 -4.83 9.90 -18.04
C VAL A 130 -5.14 10.08 -16.54
N GLY A 131 -4.70 9.13 -15.71
CA GLY A 131 -5.20 8.92 -14.35
C GLY A 131 -4.89 10.01 -13.37
N ASN A 132 -3.83 10.79 -13.51
CA ASN A 132 -3.60 11.90 -12.56
C ASN A 132 -4.70 12.97 -12.65
N ALA A 133 -5.36 13.15 -13.81
CA ALA A 133 -6.48 14.08 -13.96
C ALA A 133 -7.82 13.45 -13.57
N TRP A 134 -7.98 12.13 -13.77
CA TRP A 134 -9.25 11.43 -13.52
C TRP A 134 -9.36 10.84 -12.10
N PHE A 135 -8.22 10.59 -11.45
CA PHE A 135 -8.05 10.05 -10.11
C PHE A 135 -7.31 11.04 -9.19
N THR A 136 -7.86 12.24 -9.01
CA THR A 136 -7.20 13.35 -8.29
C THR A 136 -6.70 12.95 -6.89
N ASP A 137 -7.46 12.14 -6.17
CA ASP A 137 -7.18 11.80 -4.76
C ASP A 137 -6.96 10.30 -4.52
N ALA A 138 -6.73 9.51 -5.58
CA ALA A 138 -6.71 8.04 -5.45
C ALA A 138 -5.58 7.52 -4.55
N ARG A 139 -4.37 8.09 -4.67
CA ARG A 139 -3.24 7.68 -3.82
C ARG A 139 -3.52 7.98 -2.35
N GLN A 140 -4.12 9.13 -2.07
CA GLN A 140 -4.56 9.51 -0.73
C GLN A 140 -5.69 8.60 -0.22
N ASP A 141 -6.68 8.26 -1.05
CA ASP A 141 -7.77 7.34 -0.67
C ASP A 141 -7.22 5.97 -0.29
N VAL A 142 -6.32 5.40 -1.09
CA VAL A 142 -5.69 4.10 -0.83
C VAL A 142 -4.86 4.15 0.46
N ALA A 143 -4.02 5.17 0.63
CA ALA A 143 -3.20 5.33 1.83
C ALA A 143 -4.04 5.51 3.10
N SER A 144 -5.02 6.42 3.06
CA SER A 144 -5.91 6.69 4.19
C SER A 144 -6.76 5.48 4.55
N THR A 145 -7.29 4.75 3.58
CA THR A 145 -8.03 3.51 3.81
C THR A 145 -7.19 2.45 4.52
N CYS A 146 -5.94 2.23 4.08
CA CYS A 146 -5.04 1.30 4.77
C CYS A 146 -4.77 1.72 6.23
N LEU A 147 -4.47 3.00 6.46
CA LEU A 147 -4.20 3.52 7.80
C LEU A 147 -5.42 3.45 8.72
N THR A 148 -6.60 3.82 8.22
CA THR A 148 -7.87 3.72 8.95
C THR A 148 -8.19 2.27 9.29
N TYR A 149 -8.07 1.35 8.33
CA TYR A 149 -8.29 -0.08 8.58
C TYR A 149 -7.35 -0.61 9.65
N LEU A 150 -6.05 -0.30 9.56
CA LEU A 150 -5.06 -0.73 10.56
C LEU A 150 -5.28 -0.12 11.94
N SER A 151 -6.12 0.91 12.05
CA SER A 151 -6.43 1.60 13.30
C SER A 151 -7.75 1.15 13.94
N PHE A 152 -8.40 0.12 13.40
CA PHE A 152 -9.60 -0.47 14.01
C PHE A 152 -9.32 -1.09 15.38
N ASP A 153 -10.33 -1.04 16.25
CA ASP A 153 -10.25 -1.46 17.66
C ASP A 153 -9.88 -2.93 17.83
N VAL A 154 -10.24 -3.78 16.87
CA VAL A 154 -9.88 -5.21 16.88
C VAL A 154 -8.35 -5.42 16.90
N PHE A 155 -7.57 -4.48 16.36
CA PHE A 155 -6.12 -4.54 16.31
C PHE A 155 -5.43 -3.91 17.53
N LYS A 156 -6.16 -3.20 18.39
CA LYS A 156 -5.64 -2.65 19.66
C LYS A 156 -5.33 -3.73 20.71
N THR A 157 -5.59 -4.99 20.38
CA THR A 157 -5.17 -6.15 21.18
C THR A 157 -3.68 -6.47 21.04
N GLY A 158 -2.95 -5.78 20.15
CA GLY A 158 -1.54 -6.05 19.90
C GLY A 158 -1.34 -7.27 19.04
N SER A 159 -0.12 -7.78 18.97
CA SER A 159 0.18 -9.01 18.23
C SER A 159 -0.49 -10.25 18.81
N CYS A 160 -0.86 -11.20 17.96
CA CYS A 160 -1.34 -12.52 18.35
C CYS A 160 -0.27 -13.34 19.07
N SER A 161 -0.68 -14.10 20.09
CA SER A 161 0.23 -14.89 20.93
C SER A 161 0.38 -16.35 20.50
N SER A 162 -0.43 -16.82 19.53
CA SER A 162 -0.32 -18.17 18.96
C SER A 162 -0.57 -18.18 17.44
N ASP A 163 -0.15 -19.27 16.80
CA ASP A 163 -0.36 -19.48 15.37
C ASP A 163 -1.86 -19.57 15.03
N GLU A 164 -2.67 -20.16 15.90
CA GLU A 164 -4.13 -20.25 15.74
C GLU A 164 -4.79 -18.88 15.79
N GLU A 165 -4.42 -18.04 16.76
CA GLU A 165 -4.95 -16.69 16.89
C GLU A 165 -4.56 -15.83 15.69
N PHE A 166 -3.29 -15.93 15.26
CA PHE A 166 -2.78 -15.21 14.09
C PHE A 166 -3.48 -15.62 12.79
N LYS A 167 -3.63 -16.94 12.55
CA LYS A 167 -4.39 -17.47 11.40
C LYS A 167 -5.83 -17.00 11.42
N LYS A 168 -6.48 -17.07 12.58
CA LYS A 168 -7.86 -16.60 12.74
C LYS A 168 -7.98 -15.11 12.45
N ARG A 169 -7.06 -14.28 12.93
CA ARG A 169 -7.06 -12.83 12.65
C ARG A 169 -6.96 -12.55 11.15
N LEU A 170 -6.07 -13.22 10.42
CA LEU A 170 -5.96 -13.08 8.97
C LEU A 170 -7.21 -13.56 8.22
N GLN A 171 -7.91 -14.57 8.76
CA GLN A 171 -9.18 -15.06 8.20
C GLN A 171 -10.36 -14.13 8.48
N ASP A 172 -10.44 -13.55 9.67
CA ASP A 172 -11.54 -12.66 10.06
C ASP A 172 -11.34 -11.26 9.45
N SER A 173 -10.09 -10.82 9.31
CA SER A 173 -9.70 -9.51 8.78
C SER A 173 -9.12 -9.62 7.38
N ARG A 174 -9.99 -9.80 6.39
CA ARG A 174 -9.62 -10.16 5.00
C ARG A 174 -8.70 -9.16 4.29
N PHE A 175 -8.69 -7.89 4.70
CA PHE A 175 -7.85 -6.84 4.11
C PHE A 175 -6.56 -6.56 4.90
N LEU A 176 -6.39 -7.20 6.07
CA LEU A 176 -5.28 -6.94 6.99
C LEU A 176 -3.91 -7.21 6.38
N ASP A 177 -3.76 -8.33 5.68
CA ASP A 177 -2.49 -8.70 5.04
C ASP A 177 -2.00 -7.63 4.07
N TYR A 178 -2.89 -7.18 3.19
CA TYR A 178 -2.58 -6.12 2.23
C TYR A 178 -2.26 -4.81 2.94
N ALA A 179 -3.14 -4.37 3.85
CA ALA A 179 -3.00 -3.10 4.53
C ALA A 179 -1.67 -3.04 5.29
N ALA A 180 -1.35 -4.04 6.12
CA ALA A 180 -0.13 -4.08 6.92
C ALA A 180 1.15 -4.10 6.06
N LYS A 181 1.12 -4.75 4.90
CA LYS A 181 2.30 -4.87 4.01
C LYS A 181 2.52 -3.66 3.10
N HIS A 182 1.48 -2.87 2.84
CA HIS A 182 1.55 -1.86 1.80
C HIS A 182 1.17 -0.44 2.24
N TRP A 183 0.60 -0.24 3.44
CA TRP A 183 0.19 1.09 3.91
C TRP A 183 1.31 2.12 3.82
N ALA A 184 2.54 1.77 4.24
CA ALA A 184 3.65 2.71 4.31
C ALA A 184 4.14 3.15 2.93
N HIS A 185 4.12 2.24 1.97
CA HIS A 185 4.45 2.55 0.57
C HIS A 185 3.43 3.51 -0.03
N HIS A 186 2.15 3.32 0.28
CA HIS A 186 1.10 4.25 -0.16
C HIS A 186 1.25 5.60 0.53
N ALA A 187 1.41 5.60 1.86
CA ALA A 187 1.59 6.81 2.65
C ALA A 187 2.81 7.63 2.21
N ALA A 188 3.93 7.00 1.87
CA ALA A 188 5.14 7.69 1.42
C ALA A 188 4.93 8.55 0.15
N THR A 189 3.93 8.23 -0.69
CA THR A 189 3.62 9.01 -1.89
C THR A 189 2.78 10.26 -1.64
N VAL A 190 2.14 10.34 -0.47
CA VAL A 190 1.14 11.35 -0.08
C VAL A 190 1.28 11.70 1.40
N GLU A 191 2.51 11.72 1.90
CA GLU A 191 2.80 11.67 3.34
C GLU A 191 2.15 12.84 4.09
N SER A 192 2.22 14.05 3.53
CA SER A 192 1.59 15.24 4.09
C SER A 192 0.06 15.14 4.15
N ASP A 193 -0.56 14.48 3.17
CA ASP A 193 -2.02 14.37 3.07
C ASP A 193 -2.62 13.35 4.05
N VAL A 194 -1.80 12.42 4.54
CA VAL A 194 -2.21 11.38 5.50
C VAL A 194 -1.50 11.50 6.85
N LEU A 195 -0.78 12.60 7.08
CA LEU A 195 0.08 12.80 8.24
C LEU A 195 -0.61 12.53 9.57
N THR A 196 -1.82 13.06 9.76
CA THR A 196 -2.60 12.89 11.01
C THR A 196 -2.95 11.43 11.25
N LEU A 197 -3.40 10.71 10.22
CA LEU A 197 -3.73 9.28 10.31
C LEU A 197 -2.49 8.44 10.60
N ALA A 198 -1.38 8.73 9.91
CA ALA A 198 -0.11 8.05 10.12
C ALA A 198 0.42 8.26 11.55
N CYS A 199 0.43 9.50 12.05
CA CYS A 199 0.84 9.80 13.41
C CYS A 199 -0.05 9.11 14.45
N SER A 200 -1.37 9.13 14.26
CA SER A 200 -2.31 8.46 15.17
C SER A 200 -2.07 6.95 15.24
N PHE A 201 -1.89 6.30 14.09
CA PHE A 201 -1.60 4.87 14.01
C PHE A 201 -0.25 4.52 14.65
N LEU A 202 0.80 5.27 14.32
CA LEU A 202 2.18 4.99 14.75
C LEU A 202 2.44 5.31 16.23
N SER A 203 1.59 6.13 16.85
CA SER A 203 1.69 6.46 18.28
C SER A 203 1.05 5.39 19.18
N ASP A 204 0.25 4.48 18.63
CA ASP A 204 -0.37 3.37 19.37
C ASP A 204 0.50 2.10 19.27
N SER A 205 1.12 1.71 20.39
CA SER A 205 2.03 0.57 20.43
C SER A 205 1.36 -0.77 20.11
N GLN A 206 0.05 -0.92 20.40
CA GLN A 206 -0.68 -2.15 20.11
C GLN A 206 -0.97 -2.26 18.62
N LEU A 207 -1.39 -1.16 17.99
CA LEU A 207 -1.60 -1.12 16.54
C LEU A 207 -0.29 -1.39 15.78
N VAL A 208 0.81 -0.74 16.20
CA VAL A 208 2.14 -0.97 15.63
C VAL A 208 2.58 -2.43 15.80
N SER A 209 2.38 -3.02 16.97
CA SER A 209 2.72 -4.42 17.25
C SER A 209 1.92 -5.39 16.35
N SER A 210 0.61 -5.18 16.22
CA SER A 210 -0.27 -5.99 15.37
C SER A 210 0.15 -5.91 13.90
N ALA A 211 0.35 -4.70 13.37
CA ALA A 211 0.76 -4.50 11.98
C ALA A 211 2.17 -5.05 11.71
N THR A 212 3.10 -4.89 12.65
CA THR A 212 4.47 -5.41 12.54
C THR A 212 4.48 -6.94 12.41
N GLN A 213 3.69 -7.64 13.23
CA GLN A 213 3.57 -9.09 13.14
C GLN A 213 3.07 -9.52 11.75
N VAL A 214 2.00 -8.89 11.25
CA VAL A 214 1.45 -9.22 9.91
C VAL A 214 2.44 -8.91 8.79
N TYR A 215 3.18 -7.81 8.92
CA TYR A 215 4.17 -7.39 7.92
C TYR A 215 5.34 -8.38 7.81
N LEU A 216 5.91 -8.81 8.94
CA LEU A 216 7.16 -9.58 9.00
C LEU A 216 6.96 -11.10 9.03
N VAL A 217 5.80 -11.57 9.53
CA VAL A 217 5.51 -13.00 9.58
C VAL A 217 4.98 -13.45 8.22
N HIS A 218 5.77 -14.26 7.54
CA HIS A 218 5.32 -15.02 6.38
C HIS A 218 4.88 -16.42 6.81
N ALA A 219 3.86 -16.96 6.13
CA ALA A 219 3.32 -18.25 6.49
C ALA A 219 4.30 -19.40 6.21
N ASP A 220 4.41 -20.26 7.22
CA ASP A 220 4.48 -21.73 7.17
C ASP A 220 5.83 -22.46 7.06
N MET A 221 5.99 -23.39 8.00
CA MET A 221 6.59 -24.74 7.91
C MET A 221 6.84 -25.34 9.32
N TYR A 222 6.76 -24.54 10.38
CA TYR A 222 7.08 -24.96 11.76
C TYR A 222 6.17 -24.31 12.80
N ALA A 223 6.04 -24.96 13.96
CA ALA A 223 5.26 -24.46 15.08
C ALA A 223 5.82 -23.13 15.62
N MET A 224 4.92 -22.26 16.09
CA MET A 224 5.21 -20.92 16.61
C MET A 224 5.76 -19.94 15.56
N TYR A 225 5.55 -20.20 14.26
CA TYR A 225 6.03 -19.32 13.19
C TYR A 225 5.56 -17.86 13.37
N SER A 226 4.34 -17.67 13.91
CA SER A 226 3.75 -16.35 14.15
C SER A 226 4.49 -15.52 15.20
N GLN A 227 5.41 -16.12 15.93
CA GLN A 227 6.15 -15.48 17.03
C GLN A 227 7.56 -15.05 16.63
N PHE A 228 8.05 -15.48 15.46
CA PHE A 228 9.39 -15.14 14.97
C PHE A 228 9.39 -13.81 14.21
N TYR A 229 9.32 -12.72 14.95
CA TYR A 229 9.48 -11.37 14.45
C TYR A 229 9.99 -10.47 15.60
N PRO A 230 10.63 -9.33 15.31
CA PRO A 230 11.09 -8.40 16.34
C PRO A 230 9.92 -7.86 17.17
N LYS A 231 10.00 -8.04 18.49
CA LYS A 231 9.13 -7.42 19.47
C LYS A 231 9.65 -6.02 19.81
N ASP A 232 8.84 -5.23 20.51
CA ASP A 232 9.21 -3.88 20.98
C ASP A 232 9.51 -2.86 19.87
N ARG A 233 9.04 -3.12 18.63
CA ARG A 233 9.05 -2.10 17.57
C ARG A 233 8.08 -0.97 17.90
N THR A 234 8.60 0.26 17.82
CA THR A 234 7.83 1.50 18.00
C THR A 234 7.46 2.12 16.65
N GLY A 235 6.58 3.12 16.64
CA GLY A 235 6.29 3.90 15.44
C GLY A 235 7.54 4.55 14.82
N PHE A 236 8.57 4.87 15.62
CA PHE A 236 9.84 5.38 15.12
C PHE A 236 10.63 4.33 14.32
N HIS A 237 10.55 3.05 14.69
CA HIS A 237 11.14 1.98 13.91
C HIS A 237 10.48 1.88 12.52
N LEU A 238 9.14 1.96 12.46
CA LEU A 238 8.41 1.88 11.20
C LEU A 238 8.61 3.11 10.33
N THR A 239 8.55 4.33 10.89
CA THR A 239 8.83 5.55 10.10
C THR A 239 10.22 5.50 9.50
N ALA A 240 11.22 5.06 10.25
CA ALA A 240 12.58 4.94 9.77
C ALA A 240 12.75 3.83 8.72
N GLN A 241 12.13 2.66 8.94
CA GLN A 241 12.13 1.54 8.00
C GLN A 241 11.53 1.90 6.64
N PHE A 242 10.52 2.78 6.60
CA PHE A 242 9.83 3.18 5.36
C PHE A 242 10.18 4.59 4.87
N GLY A 243 11.11 5.30 5.53
CA GLY A 243 11.58 6.62 5.12
C GLY A 243 10.55 7.76 5.28
N LEU A 244 9.56 7.60 6.17
CA LEU A 244 8.48 8.57 6.43
C LEU A 244 9.00 9.76 7.26
N SER A 245 9.73 10.65 6.60
CA SER A 245 10.48 11.73 7.25
C SER A 245 9.58 12.82 7.83
N VAL A 246 8.51 13.17 7.12
CA VAL A 246 7.55 14.20 7.59
C VAL A 246 6.81 13.69 8.83
N THR A 247 6.43 12.42 8.82
CA THR A 247 5.75 11.74 9.92
C THR A 247 6.66 11.64 11.13
N LEU A 248 7.94 11.26 10.94
CA LEU A 248 8.91 11.21 12.04
C LEU A 248 9.09 12.59 12.69
N GLU A 249 9.26 13.65 11.90
CA GLU A 249 9.40 15.01 12.45
C GLU A 249 8.15 15.45 13.22
N ALA A 250 6.95 15.16 12.70
CA ALA A 250 5.70 15.47 13.38
C ALA A 250 5.57 14.72 14.73
N MET A 251 5.90 13.42 14.75
CA MET A 251 5.89 12.62 15.97
C MET A 251 6.92 13.12 17.01
N LEU A 252 8.10 13.55 16.57
CA LEU A 252 9.10 14.14 17.46
C LEU A 252 8.63 15.46 18.08
N GLN A 253 7.93 16.29 17.30
CA GLN A 253 7.37 17.54 17.79
C GLN A 253 6.28 17.32 18.85
N SER A 254 5.46 16.28 18.72
CA SER A 254 4.42 15.96 19.71
C SER A 254 4.98 15.32 20.99
N GLU A 255 6.03 14.49 20.88
CA GLU A 255 6.61 13.75 22.01
C GLU A 255 7.65 14.57 22.82
N GLY A 256 8.08 15.72 22.31
CA GLY A 256 9.06 16.58 22.98
C GLY A 256 10.36 15.82 23.32
N HIS A 257 10.84 15.95 24.56
CA HIS A 257 12.08 15.29 25.00
C HIS A 257 12.00 13.75 24.99
N LYS A 258 10.80 13.14 25.08
CA LYS A 258 10.66 11.67 25.05
C LYS A 258 10.95 11.10 23.67
N GLY A 259 10.57 11.82 22.61
CA GLY A 259 10.80 11.39 21.23
C GLY A 259 12.27 11.11 20.94
N ALA A 260 13.17 11.96 21.47
CA ALA A 260 14.61 11.78 21.36
C ALA A 260 15.11 10.47 22.00
N THR A 261 14.53 10.03 23.11
CA THR A 261 14.87 8.74 23.74
C THR A 261 14.39 7.56 22.88
N LEU A 262 13.18 7.66 22.32
CA LEU A 262 12.59 6.62 21.47
C LEU A 262 13.39 6.38 20.17
N LEU A 263 14.14 7.37 19.68
CA LEU A 263 15.04 7.20 18.54
C LEU A 263 16.26 6.30 18.83
N ARG A 264 16.54 6.04 20.12
CA ARG A 264 17.67 5.19 20.57
C ARG A 264 17.22 3.82 21.04
N GLU A 265 15.92 3.63 21.24
CA GLU A 265 15.39 2.33 21.63
C GLU A 265 15.69 1.32 20.54
N ARG A 266 15.94 0.09 21.00
CA ARG A 266 16.21 -1.03 20.14
C ARG A 266 15.10 -2.04 20.31
N ASP A 267 14.64 -2.60 19.20
CA ASP A 267 13.69 -3.71 19.21
C ASP A 267 14.35 -4.99 19.78
N SER A 268 13.60 -6.07 19.91
CA SER A 268 14.11 -7.32 20.49
C SER A 268 15.23 -7.99 19.68
N TYR A 269 15.45 -7.56 18.43
CA TYR A 269 16.58 -8.00 17.58
C TYR A 269 17.76 -7.02 17.66
N GLY A 270 17.62 -5.97 18.46
CA GLY A 270 18.62 -4.94 18.68
C GLY A 270 18.62 -3.87 17.58
N ASP A 271 17.62 -3.82 16.70
CA ASP A 271 17.55 -2.83 15.63
C ASP A 271 17.09 -1.49 16.20
N SER A 272 17.80 -0.41 15.86
CA SER A 272 17.38 0.95 16.14
C SER A 272 16.62 1.52 14.92
N PRO A 273 15.86 2.62 15.07
CA PRO A 273 15.33 3.35 13.92
C PRO A 273 16.43 3.68 12.90
N LEU A 274 17.63 4.07 13.35
CA LEU A 274 18.75 4.38 12.47
C LEU A 274 19.26 3.14 11.72
N SER A 275 19.34 1.97 12.35
CA SER A 275 19.79 0.75 11.66
C SER A 275 18.78 0.31 10.61
N LEU A 276 17.47 0.45 10.86
CA LEU A 276 16.42 0.14 9.88
C LEU A 276 16.43 1.11 8.71
N ALA A 277 16.61 2.42 8.94
CA ALA A 277 16.76 3.39 7.86
C ALA A 277 18.01 3.13 7.01
N ALA A 278 19.10 2.71 7.67
CA ALA A 278 20.36 2.37 7.03
C ALA A 278 20.23 1.10 6.17
N GLU A 279 19.60 0.05 6.69
CA GLU A 279 19.32 -1.21 5.98
C GLU A 279 18.42 -1.01 4.75
N ASN A 280 17.44 -0.11 4.83
CA ASN A 280 16.47 0.13 3.74
C ASN A 280 16.90 1.25 2.78
N GLY A 281 18.10 1.81 2.92
CA GLY A 281 18.63 2.76 1.95
C GLY A 281 18.05 4.17 2.04
N HIS A 282 17.40 4.52 3.15
CA HIS A 282 16.74 5.82 3.31
C HIS A 282 17.71 6.94 3.70
N VAL A 283 18.49 7.42 2.73
CA VAL A 283 19.55 8.44 2.94
C VAL A 283 19.04 9.71 3.64
N ALA A 284 17.88 10.23 3.24
CA ALA A 284 17.30 11.43 3.88
C ALA A 284 16.94 11.18 5.35
N MET A 285 16.36 10.01 5.63
CA MET A 285 16.03 9.58 6.98
C MET A 285 17.28 9.37 7.84
N VAL A 286 18.33 8.75 7.31
CA VAL A 286 19.62 8.60 8.02
C VAL A 286 20.20 9.96 8.40
N LYS A 287 20.23 10.92 7.46
CA LYS A 287 20.71 12.28 7.75
C LYS A 287 19.87 12.96 8.84
N LEU A 288 18.55 12.79 8.80
CA LEU A 288 17.64 13.33 9.80
C LEU A 288 17.92 12.72 11.18
N LEU A 289 17.97 11.39 11.27
CA LEU A 289 18.24 10.65 12.50
C LEU A 289 19.62 10.97 13.07
N LEU A 290 20.67 11.10 12.25
CA LEU A 290 22.01 11.47 12.69
C LEU A 290 22.06 12.86 13.31
N ARG A 291 21.32 13.84 12.77
CA ARG A 291 21.22 15.18 13.38
C ARG A 291 20.65 15.10 14.80
N TYR A 292 19.60 14.30 14.99
CA TYR A 292 19.06 14.07 16.33
C TYR A 292 20.04 13.32 17.23
N HIS A 293 20.73 12.29 16.72
CA HIS A 293 21.73 11.54 17.48
C HIS A 293 22.87 12.45 17.98
N VAL A 294 23.43 13.34 17.14
CA VAL A 294 24.50 14.27 17.53
C VAL A 294 24.06 15.25 18.63
N HIS A 295 22.77 15.65 18.65
CA HIS A 295 22.24 16.50 19.72
C HIS A 295 21.98 15.73 21.02
N ILE A 296 21.84 14.41 20.96
CA ILE A 296 21.50 13.54 22.09
C ILE A 296 22.74 12.86 22.69
N ASP A 297 23.81 12.68 21.90
CA ASP A 297 24.94 11.84 22.27
C ASP A 297 26.15 12.63 22.80
N THR A 298 26.24 12.70 24.14
CA THR A 298 27.49 13.01 24.86
C THR A 298 28.18 11.74 25.39
N GLN A 299 27.69 10.54 25.09
CA GLN A 299 28.20 9.26 25.60
C GLN A 299 28.13 8.12 24.56
N GLY A 300 28.90 8.29 23.48
CA GLY A 300 29.56 7.24 22.68
C GLY A 300 28.90 5.86 22.59
N GLY A 301 27.68 5.79 22.06
CA GLY A 301 27.10 4.51 21.61
C GLY A 301 27.56 4.22 20.17
N GLY A 302 28.34 3.15 19.95
CA GLY A 302 28.90 2.85 18.63
C GLY A 302 27.84 2.56 17.55
N LEU A 303 27.96 3.21 16.40
CA LEU A 303 27.13 3.04 15.19
C LEU A 303 27.49 1.77 14.37
N GLY A 304 28.10 0.77 15.01
CA GLY A 304 28.66 -0.40 14.32
C GLY A 304 27.58 -1.30 13.69
N LYS A 305 26.40 -1.40 14.31
CA LYS A 305 25.29 -2.19 13.74
C LYS A 305 24.67 -1.49 12.55
N GLU A 306 24.51 -0.17 12.64
CA GLU A 306 24.02 0.69 11.58
C GLU A 306 24.96 0.64 10.37
N LEU A 307 26.28 0.69 10.61
CA LEU A 307 27.31 0.56 9.57
C LEU A 307 27.30 -0.83 8.94
N TRP A 308 27.19 -1.88 9.76
CA TRP A 308 27.06 -3.26 9.28
C TRP A 308 25.83 -3.43 8.39
N ALA A 309 24.67 -2.92 8.81
CA ALA A 309 23.42 -3.01 8.05
C ALA A 309 23.53 -2.30 6.68
N ALA A 310 24.07 -1.08 6.64
CA ALA A 310 24.30 -0.35 5.39
C ALA A 310 25.32 -1.05 4.48
N SER A 311 26.37 -1.63 5.05
CA SER A 311 27.42 -2.34 4.30
C SER A 311 26.90 -3.65 3.72
N TRP A 312 26.13 -4.41 4.50
CA TRP A 312 25.54 -5.68 4.09
C TRP A 312 24.56 -5.52 2.93
N THR A 313 23.80 -4.43 2.93
CA THR A 313 22.79 -4.10 1.90
C THR A 313 23.35 -3.33 0.71
N GLY A 314 24.60 -2.85 0.80
CA GLY A 314 25.29 -2.16 -0.30
C GLY A 314 24.95 -0.67 -0.43
N HIS A 315 24.52 -0.01 0.64
CA HIS A 315 24.16 1.40 0.64
C HIS A 315 25.39 2.31 0.89
N GLU A 316 26.27 2.42 -0.11
CA GLU A 316 27.56 3.14 -0.03
C GLU A 316 27.44 4.59 0.48
N THR A 317 26.41 5.33 0.06
CA THR A 317 26.19 6.70 0.53
C THR A 317 25.93 6.74 2.04
N ILE A 318 25.21 5.75 2.57
CA ILE A 318 24.90 5.64 3.99
C ILE A 318 26.13 5.20 4.78
N VAL A 319 26.93 4.27 4.24
CA VAL A 319 28.22 3.87 4.82
C VAL A 319 29.11 5.10 5.05
N ASN A 320 29.27 5.94 4.03
CA ASN A 320 30.08 7.16 4.16
C ASN A 320 29.52 8.13 5.21
N LEU A 321 28.20 8.34 5.24
CA LEU A 321 27.56 9.20 6.26
C LEU A 321 27.78 8.67 7.69
N LEU A 322 27.74 7.36 7.88
CA LEU A 322 27.96 6.73 9.18
C LEU A 322 29.43 6.80 9.61
N LEU A 323 30.37 6.58 8.69
CA LEU A 323 31.82 6.73 8.96
C LEU A 323 32.17 8.19 9.31
N GLU A 324 31.61 9.17 8.60
CA GLU A 324 31.75 10.59 8.92
C GLU A 324 31.18 10.93 10.30
N ALA A 325 30.14 10.23 10.74
CA ALA A 325 29.55 10.34 12.08
C ALA A 325 30.33 9.55 13.16
N GLY A 326 31.46 8.94 12.83
CA GLY A 326 32.31 8.21 13.78
C GLY A 326 31.94 6.75 14.00
N ALA A 327 31.18 6.13 13.09
CA ALA A 327 31.00 4.68 13.09
C ALA A 327 32.33 3.97 12.87
N ASN A 328 32.60 2.95 13.67
CA ASN A 328 33.79 2.08 13.60
C ASN A 328 33.36 0.61 13.58
#